data_AF-A0A3M0I8R9-F1
#
_entry.id   AF-A0A3M0I8R9-F1
#
_cell.length_a   1.000
_cell.length_b   1.000
_cell.length_c   1.000
_cell.angle_alpha   90.00
_cell.angle_beta   90.00
_cell.angle_gamma   90.00
#
_symmetry.space_group_name_H-M   'P 1'
#
loop_
_entity.id
_entity.type
_entity.pdbx_description
1 polymer ?
#
loop_
_entity_poly.entity_id
_entity_poly.type
_entity_poly.pdbx_seq_one_letter_code
_entity_poly.pdbx_strand_id
1 'polypeptide(L)' 'MKTDTAGRMTRAQQSAGRAAGYCWLEHPKGRRFCTRRPHADQQHIDHYRGRRASTDAQGTAWVE' A
#
# COMPACT_ATOMS: atom_id res chain seq x y z
N MET A 1 13.51 -27.70 6.26
CA MET A 1 12.65 -26.67 5.63
C MET A 1 12.88 -25.35 6.33
N LYS A 2 13.55 -24.37 5.70
CA LYS A 2 13.61 -23.00 6.24
C LYS A 2 12.22 -22.40 6.04
N THR A 3 11.55 -22.10 7.14
CA THR A 3 10.21 -21.51 7.13
C THR A 3 10.27 -20.15 6.44
N ASP A 4 9.61 -20.04 5.29
CA ASP A 4 9.38 -18.77 4.59
C ASP A 4 8.37 -17.93 5.38
N THR A 5 8.79 -17.42 6.52
CA THR A 5 7.95 -16.60 7.41
C THR A 5 7.77 -15.21 6.82
N ALA A 6 8.78 -14.68 6.14
CA ALA A 6 8.73 -13.37 5.49
C ALA A 6 7.68 -13.32 4.36
N GLY A 7 7.72 -14.25 3.40
CA GLY A 7 6.73 -14.29 2.32
C GLY A 7 5.30 -14.50 2.81
N ARG A 8 5.12 -15.30 3.88
CA ARG A 8 3.81 -15.46 4.54
C ARG A 8 3.31 -14.16 5.19
N MET A 9 4.18 -13.40 5.84
CA MET A 9 3.81 -12.10 6.43
C MET A 9 3.39 -11.10 5.35
N THR A 10 4.14 -11.01 4.24
CA THR A 10 3.80 -10.11 3.12
C THR A 10 2.45 -10.47 2.50
N ARG A 11 2.17 -11.76 2.28
CA ARG A 11 0.90 -12.22 1.75
C ARG A 11 -0.26 -11.96 2.71
N ALA A 12 -0.03 -12.18 4.01
CA ALA A 12 -1.02 -11.86 5.04
C ALA A 12 -1.34 -10.35 5.07
N GLN A 13 -0.32 -9.50 4.96
CA GLN A 13 -0.47 -8.05 4.93
C GLN A 13 -1.24 -7.58 3.69
N GLN A 14 -0.93 -8.11 2.50
CA GLN A 14 -1.71 -7.83 1.29
C GLN A 14 -3.16 -8.29 1.41
N SER A 15 -3.40 -9.48 1.97
CA SER A 15 -4.74 -10.01 2.20
C SER A 15 -5.54 -9.12 3.15
N ALA A 16 -4.94 -8.71 4.27
CA ALA A 16 -5.59 -7.85 5.26
C ALA A 16 -5.97 -6.48 4.67
N GLY A 17 -5.08 -5.87 3.89
CA GLY A 17 -5.36 -4.60 3.23
C GLY A 17 -6.50 -4.67 2.21
N ARG A 18 -6.54 -5.75 1.41
CA ARG A 18 -7.65 -6.01 0.48
C ARG A 18 -8.96 -6.24 1.22
N ALA A 19 -8.93 -7.01 2.31
CA ALA A 19 -10.10 -7.23 3.15
C ALA A 19 -10.62 -5.94 3.80
N ALA A 20 -9.73 -4.99 4.11
CA ALA A 20 -10.10 -3.65 4.57
C ALA A 20 -10.66 -2.74 3.46
N GLY A 21 -10.80 -3.23 2.23
CA GLY A 21 -11.40 -2.50 1.12
C GLY A 21 -10.45 -1.56 0.38
N TYR A 22 -9.13 -1.78 0.49
CA TYR A 22 -8.10 -1.01 -0.20
C TYR A 22 -7.46 -1.80 -1.35
N CYS A 23 -6.85 -1.08 -2.29
CA CYS A 23 -5.98 -1.64 -3.33
C CYS A 23 -4.78 -2.37 -2.68
N TRP A 24 -4.13 -1.71 -1.73
CA TRP A 24 -3.01 -2.22 -0.92
C TRP A 24 -1.80 -2.72 -1.72
N LEU A 25 -1.61 -2.21 -2.93
CA LEU A 25 -0.37 -2.42 -3.68
C LEU A 25 0.81 -1.79 -2.93
N GLU A 26 1.91 -2.52 -2.82
CA GLU A 26 3.13 -1.99 -2.20
C GLU A 26 3.85 -1.04 -3.17
N HIS A 27 4.33 0.09 -2.65
CA HIS A 27 5.15 1.02 -3.40
C HIS A 27 6.53 0.39 -3.74
N PRO A 28 7.09 0.58 -4.96
CA PRO A 28 8.35 -0.07 -5.39
C PRO A 28 9.56 0.17 -4.47
N LYS A 29 9.66 1.35 -3.86
CA LYS A 29 10.70 1.70 -2.86
C LYS A 29 10.44 1.16 -1.45
N GLY A 30 9.46 0.28 -1.29
CA GLY A 30 9.09 -0.37 -0.03
C GLY A 30 8.46 0.56 1.02
N ARG A 31 7.75 -0.06 1.98
CA ARG A 31 7.21 0.59 3.20
C ARG A 31 6.03 1.56 3.03
N ARG A 32 5.41 1.67 1.85
CA ARG A 32 4.13 2.37 1.63
C ARG A 32 3.15 1.45 0.91
N PHE A 33 1.86 1.62 1.19
CA PHE A 33 0.80 0.80 0.60
C PHE A 33 -0.31 1.68 0.05
N CYS A 34 -0.88 1.27 -1.08
CA CYS A 34 -1.97 2.01 -1.69
C CYS A 34 -3.20 1.91 -0.79
N THR A 35 -3.68 3.05 -0.30
CA THR A 35 -4.85 3.17 0.58
C THR A 35 -6.05 3.73 -0.17
N ARG A 36 -6.00 3.78 -1.51
CA ARG A 36 -7.17 3.99 -2.34
C ARG A 36 -8.05 2.74 -2.29
N ARG A 37 -9.36 2.92 -2.51
CA ARG A 37 -10.28 1.83 -2.87
C ARG A 37 -9.79 1.13 -4.15
N PRO A 38 -10.13 -0.14 -4.40
CA PRO A 38 -9.81 -0.81 -5.65
C PRO A 38 -10.14 0.06 -6.86
N HIS A 39 -9.16 0.23 -7.74
CA HIS A 39 -9.21 1.11 -8.91
C HIS A 39 -8.57 0.40 -10.11
N ALA A 40 -8.89 0.86 -11.32
CA ALA A 40 -8.38 0.31 -12.58
C ALA A 40 -7.28 1.16 -13.22
N ASP A 41 -7.07 2.39 -12.73
CA ASP A 41 -5.98 3.26 -13.18
C ASP A 41 -4.65 2.84 -12.54
N GLN A 42 -3.54 3.27 -13.14
CA GLN A 42 -2.18 2.97 -12.68
C GLN A 42 -1.71 3.86 -11.52
N GLN A 43 -2.57 4.76 -11.02
CA GLN A 43 -2.18 5.72 -9.99
C GLN A 43 -2.42 5.14 -8.60
N HIS A 44 -1.40 5.12 -7.75
CA HIS A 44 -1.50 4.61 -6.40
C HIS A 44 -1.17 5.71 -5.39
N ILE A 45 -1.89 5.74 -4.27
CA ILE A 45 -1.75 6.78 -3.25
C ILE A 45 -1.80 6.16 -1.86
N ASP A 46 -0.82 6.51 -1.04
CA ASP A 46 -0.83 6.32 0.41
C ASP A 46 -1.28 7.65 1.05
N HIS A 47 -2.53 7.73 1.50
CA HIS A 47 -3.08 8.94 2.12
C HIS A 47 -2.50 9.21 3.51
N TYR A 48 -1.93 8.19 4.17
CA TYR A 48 -1.50 8.28 5.56
C TYR A 48 0.00 8.59 5.68
N ARG A 49 0.82 8.16 4.72
CA ARG A 49 2.29 8.33 4.77
C ARG A 49 2.80 9.25 3.66
N GLY A 50 3.75 10.12 4.03
CA GLY A 50 4.47 10.97 3.09
C GLY A 50 3.73 12.25 2.67
N ARG A 51 2.82 12.73 3.53
CA ARG A 51 2.31 14.10 3.43
C ARG A 51 3.47 15.09 3.58
N ARG A 52 3.52 16.13 2.74
CA ARG A 52 4.59 17.15 2.77
C ARG A 52 4.25 18.25 3.77
N ALA A 53 2.96 18.53 3.92
CA ALA A 53 2.40 19.44 4.91
C ALA A 53 1.26 18.75 5.69
N SER A 54 0.97 19.25 6.90
CA SER A 54 -0.14 18.75 7.73
C SER A 54 -1.51 18.94 7.08
N THR A 55 -1.63 19.88 6.14
CA THR A 55 -2.85 20.19 5.38
C THR A 55 -3.04 19.36 4.13
N ASP A 56 -2.05 18.55 3.72
CA ASP A 56 -2.18 17.74 2.51
C ASP A 56 -3.22 16.63 2.73
N ALA A 57 -4.18 16.54 1.80
CA ALA A 57 -5.19 15.48 1.78
C ALA A 57 -4.63 14.13 1.31
N GLN A 58 -3.47 14.15 0.63
CA GLN A 58 -2.82 12.98 0.06
C GLN A 58 -1.36 12.92 0.50
N GLY A 59 -0.86 11.71 0.76
CA GLY A 59 0.54 11.49 1.08
C GLY A 59 1.35 11.12 -0.17
N THR A 60 1.92 9.92 -0.16
CA THR A 60 2.80 9.46 -1.24
C THR A 60 1.97 8.96 -2.41
N ALA A 61 2.13 9.57 -3.59
CA ALA A 61 1.57 9.07 -4.85
C ALA A 61 2.66 8.45 -5.73
N TRP A 62 2.31 7.40 -6.47
CA TRP A 62 3.16 6.77 -7.48
C TRP A 62 2.34 6.18 -8.62
N VAL A 63 3.01 5.85 -9.71
CA VAL A 63 2.42 5.14 -10.85
C VAL A 63 3.09 3.77 -10.94
N GLU A 64 2.30 2.74 -11.26
CA GLU A 64 2.81 1.39 -11.58
C GLU A 64 3.58 1.37 -12.91
#